data_AF-A0A945EAM4-F1
#
_entry.id   AF-A0A945EAM4-F1
#
_cell.length_a   1.000
_cell.length_b   1.000
_cell.length_c   1.000
_cell.angle_alpha   90.00
_cell.angle_beta   90.00
_cell.angle_gamma   90.00
#
_symmetry.space_group_name_H-M   'P 1'
#
loop_
_entity.id
_entity.type
_entity.pdbx_description
1 polymer ?
#
loop_
_entity_poly.entity_id
_entity_poly.type
_entity_poly.pdbx_seq_one_letter_code
_entity_poly.pdbx_strand_id
1 'polypeptide(L)'
;MSEQKITDYVTGKELRATPEEHYRQEFEHILVDDLGYPKDLITIEFPIQRGSKKQAERADIVVFKDKRYKQDNLNIIIEIKTPKGSFDNQLLTYATATTAVYTGWYAGIEKNSEGPYFFYRDLKKDPTKFNPLPSLPRYGETYETIGQYKKSDLKPAKDLKILFKRMHHKLYGSGPIKREENVAQEVIKIIFCKILDELSPEEYCSFKATPSEINTKKGQKEVKDRINELFSELLLDPDFGELFENEHIEYNPEWVTYIVSQLQGVGLLHEETNTDALGDAYEIFLPSNLKGESGQFFTPR
;
A
#
# COMPACT_ATOMS: atom_id res chain seq x y z
N MET A 1 34.21 -18.85 5.42
CA MET A 1 33.36 -18.06 4.50
C MET A 1 32.97 -16.80 5.23
N SER A 2 33.35 -15.61 4.73
CA SER A 2 32.96 -14.34 5.35
C SER A 2 31.44 -14.24 5.36
N GLU A 3 30.85 -13.88 6.50
CA GLU A 3 29.41 -13.61 6.57
C GLU A 3 29.06 -12.49 5.58
N GLN A 4 28.09 -12.75 4.70
CA GLN A 4 27.60 -11.73 3.78
C GLN A 4 26.96 -10.59 4.58
N LYS A 5 27.32 -9.37 4.23
CA LYS A 5 26.80 -8.14 4.84
C LYS A 5 25.93 -7.40 3.83
N ILE A 6 24.94 -6.68 4.33
CA ILE A 6 24.08 -5.77 3.58
C ILE A 6 24.09 -4.40 4.26
N THR A 7 24.03 -3.33 3.48
CA THR A 7 23.89 -1.97 4.04
C THR A 7 22.42 -1.68 4.24
N ASP A 8 22.06 -1.35 5.47
CA ASP A 8 20.70 -1.05 5.87
C ASP A 8 20.19 0.24 5.20
N TYR A 9 19.01 0.18 4.58
CA TYR A 9 18.50 1.27 3.76
C TYR A 9 18.19 2.52 4.59
N VAL A 10 17.61 2.36 5.77
CA VAL A 10 17.26 3.47 6.66
C VAL A 10 18.48 4.04 7.38
N THR A 11 19.30 3.19 8.01
CA THR A 11 20.36 3.62 8.93
C THR A 11 21.74 3.73 8.30
N GLY A 12 21.96 3.15 7.11
CA GLY A 12 23.25 3.10 6.43
C GLY A 12 24.31 2.21 7.09
N LYS A 13 23.92 1.40 8.09
CA LYS A 13 24.84 0.51 8.81
C LYS A 13 25.00 -0.82 8.08
N GLU A 14 26.19 -1.43 8.18
CA GLU A 14 26.38 -2.80 7.73
C GLU A 14 25.77 -3.79 8.72
N LEU A 15 24.82 -4.59 8.24
CA LEU A 15 24.15 -5.65 8.99
C LEU A 15 24.46 -7.01 8.37
N ARG A 16 24.24 -8.07 9.15
CA ARG A 16 24.33 -9.44 8.64
C ARG A 16 23.18 -9.71 7.68
N ALA A 17 23.47 -10.21 6.49
CA ALA A 17 22.47 -10.57 5.49
C ALA A 17 21.75 -11.88 5.89
N THR A 18 20.76 -11.79 6.78
CA THR A 18 19.84 -12.89 7.10
C THR A 18 18.65 -12.90 6.14
N PRO A 19 17.88 -14.00 6.04
CA PRO A 19 16.64 -13.98 5.26
C PRO A 19 15.62 -12.95 5.74
N GLU A 20 15.49 -12.77 7.06
CA GLU A 20 14.57 -11.78 7.64
C GLU A 20 15.01 -10.34 7.32
N GLU A 21 16.32 -10.10 7.31
CA GLU A 21 16.90 -8.82 6.94
C GLU A 21 16.50 -8.40 5.52
N HIS A 22 16.42 -9.35 4.58
CA HIS A 22 15.97 -9.05 3.22
C HIS A 22 14.56 -8.45 3.18
N TYR A 23 13.61 -9.02 3.93
CA TYR A 23 12.23 -8.51 3.98
C TYR A 23 12.10 -7.24 4.81
N ARG A 24 12.99 -7.02 5.79
CA ARG A 24 13.09 -5.72 6.47
C ARG A 24 13.50 -4.62 5.49
N GLN A 25 14.55 -4.85 4.69
CA GLN A 25 14.96 -3.91 3.64
C GLN A 25 13.83 -3.61 2.66
N GLU A 26 13.09 -4.65 2.23
CA GLU A 26 11.92 -4.47 1.37
C GLU A 26 10.86 -3.55 2.00
N PHE A 27 10.55 -3.75 3.28
CA PHE A 27 9.57 -2.92 3.98
C PHE A 27 10.07 -1.49 4.27
N GLU A 28 11.38 -1.31 4.47
CA GLU A 28 11.99 0.01 4.58
C GLU A 28 11.83 0.83 3.30
N HIS A 29 12.01 0.20 2.13
CA HIS A 29 11.71 0.83 0.83
C HIS A 29 10.22 1.21 0.71
N ILE A 30 9.30 0.35 1.18
CA ILE A 30 7.87 0.69 1.20
C ILE A 30 7.61 1.94 2.08
N LEU A 31 8.21 2.02 3.27
CA LEU A 31 8.03 3.18 4.14
C LEU A 31 8.59 4.47 3.54
N VAL A 32 9.80 4.42 2.99
CA VAL A 32 10.52 5.63 2.56
C VAL A 32 10.16 6.06 1.14
N ASP A 33 10.10 5.12 0.22
CA ASP A 33 9.99 5.43 -1.21
C ASP A 33 8.54 5.48 -1.69
N ASP A 34 7.68 4.60 -1.18
CA ASP A 34 6.24 4.64 -1.45
C ASP A 34 5.55 5.58 -0.46
N LEU A 35 5.59 5.28 0.83
CA LEU A 35 4.80 6.02 1.82
C LEU A 35 5.42 7.36 2.26
N GLY A 36 6.65 7.66 1.82
CA GLY A 36 7.28 8.97 2.00
C GLY A 36 7.79 9.29 3.41
N TYR A 37 7.94 8.29 4.29
CA TYR A 37 8.45 8.50 5.64
C TYR A 37 9.93 8.92 5.62
N PRO A 38 10.30 10.01 6.31
CA PRO A 38 11.70 10.40 6.49
C PRO A 38 12.50 9.31 7.21
N LYS A 39 13.68 8.95 6.68
CA LYS A 39 14.57 7.94 7.29
C LYS A 39 14.94 8.27 8.74
N ASP A 40 15.03 9.55 9.09
CA ASP A 40 15.37 9.99 10.45
C ASP A 40 14.25 9.83 11.49
N LEU A 41 13.04 9.42 11.06
CA LEU A 41 11.93 9.02 11.92
C LEU A 41 11.78 7.50 12.04
N ILE A 42 12.63 6.72 11.38
CA ILE A 42 12.56 5.26 11.35
C ILE A 42 13.74 4.68 12.14
N THR A 43 13.48 3.71 13.01
CA THR A 43 14.50 2.94 13.72
C THR A 43 14.21 1.46 13.62
N ILE A 44 15.26 0.67 13.41
CA ILE A 44 15.19 -0.79 13.44
C ILE A 44 15.52 -1.35 14.83
N GLU A 45 15.00 -2.55 15.12
CA GLU A 45 15.34 -3.32 16.33
C GLU A 45 15.08 -2.54 17.63
N PHE A 46 13.98 -1.80 17.70
CA PHE A 46 13.71 -0.88 18.80
C PHE A 46 13.21 -1.63 20.04
N PRO A 47 13.84 -1.45 21.22
CA PRO A 47 13.45 -2.17 22.43
C PRO A 47 12.11 -1.68 22.98
N ILE A 48 11.20 -2.61 23.24
CA ILE A 48 9.90 -2.36 23.88
C ILE A 48 9.95 -2.82 25.34
N GLN A 49 9.70 -1.89 26.25
CA GLN A 49 9.48 -2.17 27.66
C GLN A 49 8.02 -2.52 27.91
N ARG A 50 7.79 -3.61 28.66
CA ARG A 50 6.46 -4.03 29.13
C ARG A 50 6.49 -4.21 30.65
N GLY A 51 5.74 -3.38 31.36
CA GLY A 51 5.76 -3.35 32.82
C GLY A 51 7.16 -3.07 33.37
N SER A 52 7.60 -3.87 34.35
CA SER A 52 8.92 -3.77 34.98
C SER A 52 10.05 -4.41 34.17
N LYS A 53 9.73 -5.27 33.18
CA LYS A 53 10.74 -5.93 32.33
C LYS A 53 11.22 -4.95 31.26
N LYS A 54 12.39 -4.36 31.47
CA LYS A 54 13.10 -3.56 30.46
C LYS A 54 13.44 -4.46 29.27
N GLN A 55 13.28 -3.92 28.04
CA GLN A 55 13.59 -4.62 26.79
C GLN A 55 12.94 -6.02 26.74
N ALA A 56 11.63 -6.08 27.02
CA ALA A 56 10.90 -7.33 27.02
C ALA A 56 10.88 -7.99 25.63
N GLU A 57 10.94 -7.15 24.59
CA GLU A 57 10.81 -7.49 23.17
C GLU A 57 11.50 -6.41 22.33
N ARG A 58 11.80 -6.70 21.06
CA ARG A 58 12.30 -5.71 20.08
C ARG A 58 11.36 -5.72 18.88
N ALA A 59 10.90 -4.54 18.48
CA ALA A 59 10.15 -4.38 17.25
C ALA A 59 11.14 -4.22 16.09
N ASP A 60 10.88 -4.89 14.97
CA ASP A 60 11.80 -4.93 13.82
C ASP A 60 11.98 -3.55 13.20
N ILE A 61 10.87 -2.82 13.03
CA ILE A 61 10.85 -1.44 12.57
C ILE A 61 9.86 -0.64 13.42
N VAL A 62 10.25 0.56 13.81
CA VAL A 62 9.34 1.54 14.41
C VAL A 62 9.45 2.89 13.72
N VAL A 63 8.34 3.62 13.68
CA VAL A 63 8.27 4.99 13.17
C VAL A 63 7.83 5.92 14.29
N PHE A 64 8.57 7.00 14.51
CA PHE A 64 8.27 8.02 15.52
C PHE A 64 7.42 9.15 14.96
N LYS A 65 6.70 9.84 15.86
CA LYS A 65 5.94 11.07 15.51
C LYS A 65 6.87 12.24 15.20
N ASP A 66 8.00 12.29 15.89
CA ASP A 66 9.05 13.30 15.74
C ASP A 66 10.41 12.71 16.18
N LYS A 67 11.47 13.51 16.22
CA LYS A 67 12.85 13.09 16.55
C LYS A 67 13.08 12.73 18.03
N ARG A 68 12.03 12.55 18.83
CA ARG A 68 12.11 12.01 20.20
C ARG A 68 12.06 10.48 20.15
N TYR A 69 13.23 9.86 20.12
CA TYR A 69 13.41 8.40 20.03
C TYR A 69 13.07 7.66 21.34
N LYS A 70 11.79 7.68 21.73
CA LYS A 70 11.25 7.06 22.95
C LYS A 70 9.98 6.27 22.65
N GLN A 71 9.72 5.24 23.45
CA GLN A 71 8.55 4.35 23.28
C GLN A 71 7.20 5.09 23.37
N ASP A 72 7.14 6.18 24.14
CA ASP A 72 5.97 7.05 24.29
C ASP A 72 5.82 8.07 23.13
N ASN A 73 6.63 7.92 22.08
CA ASN A 73 6.61 8.72 20.87
C ASN A 73 6.41 7.89 19.59
N LEU A 74 6.13 6.60 19.74
CA LEU A 74 5.88 5.71 18.60
C LEU A 74 4.56 6.07 17.92
N ASN A 75 4.58 6.05 16.59
CA ASN A 75 3.42 6.19 15.71
C ASN A 75 3.07 4.85 15.04
N ILE A 76 4.08 4.14 14.54
CA ILE A 76 3.94 2.86 13.84
C ILE A 76 4.91 1.84 14.44
N ILE A 77 4.46 0.60 14.54
CA ILE A 77 5.28 -0.57 14.86
C ILE A 77 5.06 -1.60 13.77
N ILE A 78 6.14 -2.16 13.24
CA ILE A 78 6.09 -3.22 12.23
C ILE A 78 6.89 -4.43 12.69
N GLU A 79 6.29 -5.59 12.49
CA GLU A 79 6.93 -6.90 12.62
C GLU A 79 7.20 -7.48 11.23
N ILE A 80 8.42 -7.98 11.04
CA ILE A 80 8.89 -8.62 9.83
C ILE A 80 8.99 -10.13 10.08
N LYS A 81 8.56 -10.91 9.10
CA LYS A 81 8.73 -12.37 9.06
C LYS A 81 9.26 -12.79 7.70
N THR A 82 9.73 -14.03 7.65
CA THR A 82 9.95 -14.70 6.37
C THR A 82 8.62 -15.23 5.81
N PRO A 83 8.49 -15.54 4.51
CA PRO A 83 7.28 -16.06 3.87
C PRO A 83 6.66 -17.32 4.47
N LYS A 84 7.36 -18.02 5.37
CA LYS A 84 6.82 -19.18 6.11
C LYS A 84 6.18 -18.79 7.44
N GLY A 85 6.31 -17.52 7.85
CA GLY A 85 5.69 -16.99 9.04
C GLY A 85 4.18 -16.90 8.87
N SER A 86 3.47 -17.04 9.99
CA SER A 86 2.02 -16.80 10.05
C SER A 86 1.74 -15.65 10.97
N PHE A 87 0.68 -14.90 10.69
CA PHE A 87 0.27 -13.81 11.54
C PHE A 87 -0.17 -14.33 12.90
N ASP A 88 0.34 -13.71 13.96
CA ASP A 88 -0.10 -13.92 15.32
C ASP A 88 -0.48 -12.58 15.98
N ASN A 89 -1.18 -12.67 17.10
CA ASN A 89 -1.60 -11.49 17.85
C ASN A 89 -0.48 -10.90 18.74
N GLN A 90 0.78 -11.37 18.62
CA GLN A 90 1.89 -10.89 19.45
C GLN A 90 2.15 -9.40 19.18
N LEU A 91 2.21 -9.01 17.90
CA LEU A 91 2.33 -7.61 17.46
C LEU A 91 1.28 -6.72 18.13
N LEU A 92 0.01 -7.11 18.03
CA LEU A 92 -1.09 -6.32 18.60
C LEU A 92 -0.99 -6.25 20.13
N THR A 93 -0.57 -7.35 20.77
CA THR A 93 -0.42 -7.43 22.22
C THR A 93 0.66 -6.48 22.72
N TYR A 94 1.87 -6.47 22.14
CA TYR A 94 2.92 -5.58 22.63
C TYR A 94 2.73 -4.12 22.18
N ALA A 95 2.04 -3.88 21.05
CA ALA A 95 1.65 -2.54 20.63
C ALA A 95 0.81 -1.83 21.72
N THR A 96 0.00 -2.56 22.50
CA THR A 96 -0.77 -1.98 23.62
C THR A 96 0.11 -1.32 24.69
N ALA A 97 1.39 -1.70 24.82
CA ALA A 97 2.34 -1.09 25.76
C ALA A 97 2.98 0.21 25.23
N THR A 98 2.57 0.69 24.05
CA THR A 98 3.19 1.83 23.35
C THR A 98 2.16 2.89 22.99
N THR A 99 2.60 3.99 22.37
CA THR A 99 1.72 5.01 21.77
C THR A 99 1.45 4.82 20.28
N ALA A 100 1.96 3.73 19.67
CA ALA A 100 1.79 3.49 18.25
C ALA A 100 0.31 3.28 17.93
N VAL A 101 -0.23 4.05 16.99
CA VAL A 101 -1.63 3.97 16.58
C VAL A 101 -1.81 3.11 15.35
N TYR A 102 -0.74 2.89 14.58
CA TYR A 102 -0.70 1.95 13.47
C TYR A 102 0.21 0.76 13.78
N THR A 103 -0.17 -0.41 13.28
CA THR A 103 0.68 -1.60 13.30
C THR A 103 0.75 -2.24 11.93
N GLY A 104 1.88 -2.86 11.61
CA GLY A 104 2.09 -3.62 10.38
C GLY A 104 2.71 -4.98 10.65
N TRP A 105 2.23 -5.99 9.96
CA TRP A 105 2.87 -7.30 9.93
C TRP A 105 3.13 -7.67 8.47
N TYR A 106 4.36 -8.06 8.18
CA TYR A 106 4.81 -8.28 6.81
C TYR A 106 5.70 -9.52 6.70
N ALA A 107 5.41 -10.39 5.74
CA ALA A 107 6.14 -11.63 5.49
C ALA A 107 6.63 -11.77 4.05
N GLY A 108 6.93 -10.65 3.39
CA GLY A 108 7.23 -10.62 1.96
C GLY A 108 5.97 -10.64 1.08
N ILE A 109 6.18 -10.63 -0.24
CA ILE A 109 5.12 -10.76 -1.26
C ILE A 109 5.32 -11.99 -2.15
N GLU A 110 5.90 -13.04 -1.58
CA GLU A 110 6.11 -14.31 -2.27
C GLU A 110 4.83 -15.14 -2.26
N LYS A 111 4.70 -16.12 -3.18
CA LYS A 111 3.48 -16.94 -3.33
C LYS A 111 2.95 -17.57 -2.02
N ASN A 112 3.82 -17.87 -1.07
CA ASN A 112 3.45 -18.49 0.21
C ASN A 112 3.37 -17.48 1.37
N SER A 113 3.68 -16.21 1.15
CA SER A 113 3.61 -15.16 2.15
C SER A 113 2.16 -14.95 2.61
N GLU A 114 1.97 -14.83 3.92
CA GLU A 114 0.73 -14.32 4.50
C GLU A 114 0.76 -12.78 4.53
N GLY A 115 -0.40 -12.13 4.55
CA GLY A 115 -0.50 -10.68 4.69
C GLY A 115 -0.19 -9.90 3.38
N PRO A 116 0.30 -8.65 3.47
CA PRO A 116 0.50 -7.87 4.70
C PRO A 116 -0.80 -7.63 5.48
N TYR A 117 -0.66 -7.37 6.78
CA TYR A 117 -1.75 -6.93 7.64
C TYR A 117 -1.42 -5.60 8.30
N PHE A 118 -2.30 -4.63 8.14
CA PHE A 118 -2.18 -3.31 8.76
C PHE A 118 -3.38 -3.04 9.63
N PHE A 119 -3.15 -2.34 10.74
CA PHE A 119 -4.23 -2.00 11.66
C PHE A 119 -4.08 -0.59 12.19
N TYR A 120 -5.22 -0.01 12.59
CA TYR A 120 -5.33 1.24 13.33
C TYR A 120 -6.06 1.04 14.65
N ARG A 121 -5.59 1.70 15.70
CA ARG A 121 -6.30 1.83 16.98
C ARG A 121 -6.43 3.28 17.41
N ASP A 122 -7.58 3.61 17.98
CA ASP A 122 -7.83 4.91 18.58
C ASP A 122 -7.49 4.86 20.07
N LEU A 123 -6.39 5.52 20.47
CA LEU A 123 -5.93 5.56 21.86
C LEU A 123 -6.93 6.21 22.82
N LYS A 124 -7.78 7.12 22.34
CA LYS A 124 -8.75 7.86 23.16
C LYS A 124 -10.03 7.08 23.35
N LYS A 125 -10.44 6.31 22.34
CA LYS A 125 -11.70 5.56 22.34
C LYS A 125 -11.55 4.14 22.86
N ASP A 126 -10.65 3.37 22.26
CA ASP A 126 -10.36 2.00 22.69
C ASP A 126 -8.93 1.62 22.23
N PRO A 127 -7.92 1.73 23.11
CA PRO A 127 -6.53 1.45 22.77
C PRO A 127 -6.25 -0.05 22.55
N THR A 128 -7.24 -0.93 22.74
CA THR A 128 -7.12 -2.38 22.53
C THR A 128 -7.82 -2.88 21.27
N LYS A 129 -8.65 -2.05 20.64
CA LYS A 129 -9.35 -2.39 19.40
C LYS A 129 -8.55 -1.96 18.18
N PHE A 130 -8.04 -2.96 17.46
CA PHE A 130 -7.34 -2.80 16.19
C PHE A 130 -8.31 -3.01 15.02
N ASN A 131 -8.47 -1.98 14.19
CA ASN A 131 -9.32 -1.99 13.01
C ASN A 131 -8.43 -2.22 11.77
N PRO A 132 -8.74 -3.19 10.90
CA PRO A 132 -7.95 -3.46 9.71
C PRO A 132 -7.83 -2.25 8.78
N LEU A 133 -6.70 -2.16 8.11
CA LEU A 133 -6.42 -1.20 7.04
C LEU A 133 -5.85 -1.93 5.80
N PRO A 134 -6.19 -1.49 4.58
CA PRO A 134 -5.60 -2.02 3.35
C PRO A 134 -4.13 -1.64 3.16
N SER A 135 -3.70 -0.52 3.72
CA SER A 135 -2.36 0.05 3.67
C SER A 135 -2.08 0.90 4.90
N LEU A 136 -0.81 1.13 5.22
CA LEU A 136 -0.41 2.17 6.15
C LEU A 136 -0.64 3.55 5.52
N PRO A 137 -0.94 4.59 6.33
CA PRO A 137 -1.03 5.96 5.84
C PRO A 137 0.31 6.45 5.28
N ARG A 138 0.26 7.36 4.31
CA ARG A 138 1.46 8.08 3.85
C ARG A 138 1.90 9.09 4.91
N TYR A 139 3.16 9.51 4.82
CA TYR A 139 3.69 10.49 5.75
C TYR A 139 2.91 11.80 5.71
N GLY A 140 2.48 12.26 6.89
CA GLY A 140 1.64 13.45 7.05
C GLY A 140 0.14 13.18 7.13
N GLU A 141 -0.31 11.96 6.82
CA GLU A 141 -1.73 11.57 6.95
C GLU A 141 -2.06 11.09 8.37
N THR A 142 -3.30 11.35 8.79
CA THR A 142 -3.92 10.72 9.95
C THR A 142 -5.05 9.79 9.49
N TYR A 143 -5.59 9.00 10.41
CA TYR A 143 -6.71 8.09 10.11
C TYR A 143 -7.90 8.84 9.52
N GLU A 144 -8.15 10.06 9.98
CA GLU A 144 -9.26 10.89 9.52
C GLU A 144 -9.02 11.46 8.11
N THR A 145 -7.77 11.72 7.72
CA THR A 145 -7.45 12.35 6.44
C THR A 145 -7.24 11.35 5.30
N ILE A 146 -7.13 10.05 5.59
CA ILE A 146 -7.05 9.00 4.56
C ILE A 146 -8.27 9.09 3.65
N GLY A 147 -8.03 9.23 2.34
CA GLY A 147 -9.09 9.37 1.34
C GLY A 147 -9.62 10.80 1.18
N GLN A 148 -9.09 11.79 1.90
CA GLN A 148 -9.50 13.19 1.80
C GLN A 148 -8.47 14.04 1.03
N TYR A 149 -8.14 13.62 -0.19
CA TYR A 149 -7.12 14.27 -1.01
C TYR A 149 -7.69 15.40 -1.87
N LYS A 150 -6.99 16.53 -1.91
CA LYS A 150 -7.01 17.41 -3.08
C LYS A 150 -6.08 16.86 -4.15
N LYS A 151 -6.29 17.26 -5.41
CA LYS A 151 -5.36 16.93 -6.51
C LYS A 151 -3.94 17.39 -6.20
N SER A 152 -3.80 18.56 -5.57
CA SER A 152 -2.51 19.12 -5.12
C SER A 152 -1.82 18.33 -4.01
N ASP A 153 -2.54 17.45 -3.30
CA ASP A 153 -1.98 16.68 -2.19
C ASP A 153 -1.36 15.36 -2.64
N LEU A 154 -1.70 14.91 -3.87
CA LEU A 154 -1.22 13.66 -4.44
C LEU A 154 0.31 13.64 -4.50
N LYS A 155 0.91 12.52 -4.07
CA LYS A 155 2.36 12.37 -4.03
C LYS A 155 2.87 11.61 -5.24
N PRO A 156 4.01 12.02 -5.82
CA PRO A 156 4.61 11.26 -6.90
C PRO A 156 4.96 9.85 -6.42
N ALA A 157 4.89 8.89 -7.34
CA ALA A 157 5.40 7.55 -7.08
C ALA A 157 6.85 7.46 -7.55
N LYS A 158 7.76 7.22 -6.59
CA LYS A 158 9.18 6.96 -6.92
C LYS A 158 9.38 5.60 -7.59
N ASP A 159 8.57 4.61 -7.22
CA ASP A 159 8.57 3.26 -7.80
C ASP A 159 7.13 2.68 -7.79
N LEU A 160 6.40 2.86 -8.91
CA LEU A 160 5.08 2.28 -9.09
C LEU A 160 5.12 0.76 -9.19
N LYS A 161 6.22 0.18 -9.68
CA LYS A 161 6.32 -1.27 -9.86
C LYS A 161 6.27 -2.00 -8.52
N ILE A 162 6.87 -1.45 -7.46
CA ILE A 162 6.75 -2.04 -6.10
C ILE A 162 5.29 -2.05 -5.64
N LEU A 163 4.57 -0.94 -5.83
CA LEU A 163 3.15 -0.84 -5.48
C LEU A 163 2.31 -1.85 -6.28
N PHE A 164 2.52 -1.92 -7.59
CA PHE A 164 1.82 -2.85 -8.48
C PHE A 164 2.15 -4.30 -8.16
N LYS A 165 3.40 -4.66 -7.83
CA LYS A 165 3.79 -6.01 -7.42
C LYS A 165 3.06 -6.45 -6.14
N ARG A 166 2.93 -5.54 -5.17
CA ARG A 166 2.16 -5.80 -3.94
C ARG A 166 0.67 -6.00 -4.23
N MET A 167 0.09 -5.13 -5.06
CA MET A 167 -1.30 -5.26 -5.50
C MET A 167 -1.52 -6.58 -6.22
N HIS A 168 -0.68 -6.90 -7.20
CA HIS A 168 -0.64 -8.17 -7.93
C HIS A 168 -0.65 -9.33 -6.93
N HIS A 169 0.34 -9.41 -6.04
CA HIS A 169 0.43 -10.47 -5.04
C HIS A 169 -0.89 -10.66 -4.25
N LYS A 170 -1.49 -9.57 -3.76
CA LYS A 170 -2.74 -9.63 -2.99
C LYS A 170 -3.94 -10.08 -3.84
N LEU A 171 -4.07 -9.53 -5.04
CA LEU A 171 -5.19 -9.80 -5.96
C LEU A 171 -5.17 -11.26 -6.43
N TYR A 172 -4.00 -11.84 -6.75
CA TYR A 172 -3.90 -13.24 -7.14
C TYR A 172 -4.04 -14.21 -5.96
N GLY A 173 -3.38 -13.91 -4.85
CA GLY A 173 -3.37 -14.78 -3.68
C GLY A 173 -4.74 -14.90 -3.03
N SER A 174 -5.43 -13.77 -2.86
CA SER A 174 -6.67 -13.70 -2.08
C SER A 174 -7.92 -13.32 -2.89
N GLY A 175 -7.75 -12.76 -4.10
CA GLY A 175 -8.86 -12.25 -4.91
C GLY A 175 -9.78 -13.31 -5.52
N PRO A 176 -11.01 -12.94 -5.90
CA PRO A 176 -12.00 -13.84 -6.49
C PRO A 176 -11.68 -14.21 -7.93
N ILE A 177 -11.00 -13.31 -8.65
CA ILE A 177 -10.57 -13.53 -10.04
C ILE A 177 -9.21 -14.24 -10.00
N LYS A 178 -9.12 -15.38 -10.70
CA LYS A 178 -7.93 -16.25 -10.66
C LYS A 178 -7.11 -16.26 -11.95
N ARG A 179 -7.69 -15.81 -13.06
CA ARG A 179 -6.99 -15.67 -14.36
C ARG A 179 -6.16 -14.40 -14.36
N GLU A 180 -4.89 -14.51 -14.72
CA GLU A 180 -3.92 -13.42 -14.68
C GLU A 180 -4.33 -12.25 -15.57
N GLU A 181 -4.73 -12.58 -16.79
CA GLU A 181 -5.24 -11.65 -17.78
C GLU A 181 -6.47 -10.87 -17.28
N ASN A 182 -7.40 -11.52 -16.58
CA ASN A 182 -8.62 -10.87 -16.10
C ASN A 182 -8.32 -9.92 -14.93
N VAL A 183 -7.42 -10.30 -14.02
CA VAL A 183 -6.99 -9.39 -12.94
C VAL A 183 -6.29 -8.17 -13.52
N ALA A 184 -5.44 -8.35 -14.53
CA ALA A 184 -4.77 -7.26 -15.21
C ALA A 184 -5.77 -6.29 -15.84
N GLN A 185 -6.73 -6.81 -16.61
CA GLN A 185 -7.80 -6.01 -17.23
C GLN A 185 -8.56 -5.19 -16.18
N GLU A 186 -8.95 -5.80 -15.06
CA GLU A 186 -9.68 -5.11 -14.00
C GLU A 186 -8.86 -4.01 -13.32
N VAL A 187 -7.58 -4.25 -13.06
CA VAL A 187 -6.70 -3.23 -12.48
C VAL A 187 -6.48 -2.09 -13.47
N ILE A 188 -6.29 -2.38 -14.77
CA ILE A 188 -6.11 -1.38 -15.81
C ILE A 188 -7.35 -0.47 -15.89
N LYS A 189 -8.57 -1.03 -15.93
CA LYS A 189 -9.82 -0.24 -15.90
C LYS A 189 -9.83 0.76 -14.75
N ILE A 190 -9.47 0.32 -13.54
CA ILE A 190 -9.46 1.17 -12.35
C ILE A 190 -8.32 2.21 -12.37
N ILE A 191 -7.16 1.88 -12.96
CA ILE A 191 -6.08 2.84 -13.20
C ILE A 191 -6.55 3.96 -14.15
N PHE A 192 -7.27 3.62 -15.21
CA PHE A 192 -7.87 4.64 -16.09
C PHE A 192 -8.89 5.52 -15.37
N CYS A 193 -9.76 4.96 -14.51
CA CYS A 193 -10.63 5.77 -13.66
C CYS A 193 -9.84 6.76 -12.79
N LYS A 194 -8.68 6.35 -12.28
CA LYS A 194 -7.80 7.23 -11.51
C LYS A 194 -7.17 8.33 -12.36
N ILE A 195 -6.66 7.99 -13.54
CA ILE A 195 -6.11 8.96 -14.49
C ILE A 195 -7.17 9.99 -14.88
N LEU A 196 -8.39 9.53 -15.20
CA LEU A 196 -9.52 10.41 -15.51
C LEU A 196 -9.84 11.35 -14.34
N ASP A 197 -9.92 10.81 -13.12
CA ASP A 197 -10.12 11.63 -11.91
C ASP A 197 -8.99 12.67 -11.78
N GLU A 198 -7.72 12.32 -11.95
CA GLU A 198 -6.58 13.25 -11.88
C GLU A 198 -6.60 14.35 -12.95
N LEU A 199 -7.10 14.05 -14.15
CA LEU A 199 -7.25 15.03 -15.24
C LEU A 199 -8.46 15.95 -15.07
N SER A 200 -9.45 15.53 -14.27
CA SER A 200 -10.65 16.32 -14.05
C SER A 200 -10.31 17.69 -13.44
N PRO A 201 -11.08 18.75 -13.76
CA PRO A 201 -10.83 20.09 -13.24
C PRO A 201 -11.22 20.26 -11.75
N GLU A 202 -11.75 19.22 -11.11
CA GLU A 202 -12.23 19.25 -9.74
C GLU A 202 -11.07 19.36 -8.73
N GLU A 203 -11.26 20.13 -7.67
CA GLU A 203 -10.22 20.34 -6.64
C GLU A 203 -9.94 19.06 -5.83
N TYR A 204 -10.97 18.26 -5.56
CA TYR A 204 -10.91 17.09 -4.69
C TYR A 204 -10.95 15.79 -5.48
N CYS A 205 -10.27 14.76 -4.98
CA CYS A 205 -10.30 13.43 -5.59
C CYS A 205 -11.64 12.74 -5.35
N SER A 206 -12.27 12.30 -6.44
CA SER A 206 -13.37 11.33 -6.41
C SER A 206 -12.82 9.91 -6.30
N PHE A 207 -11.61 9.63 -6.82
CA PHE A 207 -10.97 8.33 -6.63
C PHE A 207 -10.48 8.18 -5.19
N LYS A 208 -11.35 7.70 -4.29
CA LYS A 208 -11.05 7.58 -2.85
C LYS A 208 -11.83 6.49 -2.12
N ALA A 209 -11.24 6.06 -1.01
CA ALA A 209 -11.77 5.18 0.01
C ALA A 209 -11.31 5.66 1.39
N THR A 210 -12.24 6.08 2.23
CA THR A 210 -11.99 6.51 3.61
C THR A 210 -12.03 5.31 4.57
N PRO A 211 -11.40 5.39 5.75
CA PRO A 211 -11.44 4.28 6.70
C PRO A 211 -12.83 3.93 7.23
N SER A 212 -13.76 4.89 7.27
CA SER A 212 -15.18 4.63 7.56
C SER A 212 -15.86 3.80 6.47
N GLU A 213 -15.48 4.01 5.21
CA GLU A 213 -16.04 3.26 4.09
C GLU A 213 -15.46 1.84 4.03
N ILE A 214 -14.14 1.72 4.18
CA ILE A 214 -13.39 0.47 4.06
C ILE A 214 -13.89 -0.59 5.05
N ASN A 215 -14.25 -0.20 6.26
CA ASN A 215 -14.60 -1.11 7.35
C ASN A 215 -16.07 -1.57 7.34
N THR A 216 -16.88 -1.17 6.35
CA THR A 216 -18.30 -1.55 6.28
C THR A 216 -18.70 -2.00 4.89
N LYS A 217 -19.61 -2.99 4.79
CA LYS A 217 -20.13 -3.45 3.48
C LYS A 217 -20.88 -2.35 2.73
N LYS A 218 -21.57 -1.46 3.45
CA LYS A 218 -22.24 -0.28 2.87
C LYS A 218 -21.21 0.69 2.27
N GLY A 219 -20.19 1.05 3.03
CA GLY A 219 -19.15 1.97 2.58
C GLY A 219 -18.32 1.42 1.41
N GLN A 220 -17.99 0.12 1.43
CA GLN A 220 -17.35 -0.54 0.28
C GLN A 220 -18.21 -0.42 -0.98
N LYS A 221 -19.54 -0.55 -0.86
CA LYS A 221 -20.47 -0.34 -1.98
C LYS A 221 -20.43 1.10 -2.48
N GLU A 222 -20.46 2.09 -1.58
CA GLU A 222 -20.35 3.52 -1.93
C GLU A 222 -19.05 3.82 -2.70
N VAL A 223 -17.94 3.20 -2.30
CA VAL A 223 -16.67 3.30 -3.07
C VAL A 223 -16.83 2.70 -4.46
N LYS A 224 -17.39 1.49 -4.60
CA LYS A 224 -17.60 0.88 -5.93
C LYS A 224 -18.54 1.70 -6.80
N ASP A 225 -19.64 2.22 -6.25
CA ASP A 225 -20.59 3.05 -6.99
C ASP A 225 -19.87 4.29 -7.57
N ARG A 226 -19.02 4.95 -6.77
CA ARG A 226 -18.20 6.09 -7.21
C ARG A 226 -17.19 5.73 -8.31
N ILE A 227 -16.54 4.57 -8.22
CA ILE A 227 -15.62 4.12 -9.28
C ILE A 227 -16.39 3.74 -10.56
N ASN A 228 -17.60 3.20 -10.45
CA ASN A 228 -18.46 2.94 -11.61
C ASN A 228 -18.94 4.23 -12.28
N GLU A 229 -19.18 5.31 -11.51
CA GLU A 229 -19.46 6.64 -12.07
C GLU A 229 -18.26 7.14 -12.88
N LEU A 230 -17.04 7.12 -12.31
CA LEU A 230 -15.82 7.46 -13.05
C LEU A 230 -15.61 6.56 -14.29
N PHE A 231 -15.93 5.28 -14.19
CA PHE A 231 -15.82 4.37 -15.34
C PHE A 231 -16.86 4.69 -16.42
N SER A 232 -18.06 5.12 -16.05
CA SER A 232 -19.08 5.57 -17.00
C SER A 232 -18.67 6.86 -17.70
N GLU A 233 -18.00 7.77 -16.99
CA GLU A 233 -17.37 8.96 -17.59
C GLU A 233 -16.23 8.59 -18.54
N LEU A 234 -15.38 7.62 -18.17
CA LEU A 234 -14.31 7.10 -19.02
C LEU A 234 -14.83 6.55 -20.36
N LEU A 235 -15.98 5.87 -20.36
CA LEU A 235 -16.60 5.35 -21.58
C LEU A 235 -17.04 6.47 -22.56
N LEU A 236 -17.20 7.69 -22.07
CA LEU A 236 -17.55 8.86 -22.88
C LEU A 236 -16.32 9.66 -23.33
N ASP A 237 -15.12 9.30 -22.84
CA ASP A 237 -13.88 9.98 -23.17
C ASP A 237 -13.49 9.72 -24.65
N PRO A 238 -13.15 10.76 -25.44
CA PRO A 238 -12.87 10.59 -26.86
C PRO A 238 -11.54 9.88 -27.15
N ASP A 239 -10.59 9.90 -26.21
CA ASP A 239 -9.26 9.30 -26.40
C ASP A 239 -9.23 7.86 -25.88
N PHE A 240 -10.01 7.55 -24.83
CA PHE A 240 -9.96 6.25 -24.15
C PHE A 240 -11.24 5.41 -24.23
N GLY A 241 -12.42 6.01 -24.46
CA GLY A 241 -13.71 5.33 -24.31
C GLY A 241 -13.89 4.10 -25.19
N GLU A 242 -13.40 4.15 -26.44
CA GLU A 242 -13.47 3.02 -27.39
C GLU A 242 -12.72 1.78 -26.88
N LEU A 243 -11.63 1.96 -26.11
CA LEU A 243 -10.83 0.84 -25.55
C LEU A 243 -11.63 -0.01 -24.55
N PHE A 244 -12.68 0.55 -23.97
CA PHE A 244 -13.49 -0.08 -22.92
C PHE A 244 -14.94 -0.26 -23.36
N GLU A 245 -15.24 -0.18 -24.65
CA GLU A 245 -16.59 -0.37 -25.17
C GLU A 245 -17.13 -1.75 -24.77
N ASN A 246 -18.31 -1.78 -24.14
CA ASN A 246 -18.95 -2.99 -23.60
C ASN A 246 -18.22 -3.66 -22.42
N GLU A 247 -17.20 -3.03 -21.85
CA GLU A 247 -16.58 -3.49 -20.61
C GLU A 247 -17.31 -2.95 -19.37
N HIS A 248 -17.15 -3.63 -18.24
CA HIS A 248 -17.57 -3.14 -16.92
C HIS A 248 -16.60 -3.64 -15.85
N ILE A 249 -16.68 -3.05 -14.65
CA ILE A 249 -15.87 -3.46 -13.50
C ILE A 249 -16.50 -4.67 -12.80
N GLU A 250 -15.87 -5.82 -12.99
CA GLU A 250 -16.25 -7.12 -12.44
C GLU A 250 -15.93 -7.25 -10.95
N TYR A 251 -14.85 -6.64 -10.48
CA TYR A 251 -14.47 -6.74 -9.08
C TYR A 251 -15.59 -6.30 -8.14
N ASN A 252 -15.86 -7.09 -7.11
CA ASN A 252 -16.87 -6.75 -6.11
C ASN A 252 -16.42 -5.53 -5.27
N PRO A 253 -17.33 -4.93 -4.47
CA PRO A 253 -17.02 -3.72 -3.71
C PRO A 253 -15.78 -3.79 -2.82
N GLU A 254 -15.50 -4.95 -2.23
CA GLU A 254 -14.34 -5.15 -1.35
C GLU A 254 -13.01 -4.99 -2.11
N TRP A 255 -12.93 -5.58 -3.31
CA TRP A 255 -11.72 -5.57 -4.12
C TRP A 255 -11.50 -4.24 -4.85
N VAL A 256 -12.57 -3.59 -5.31
CA VAL A 256 -12.49 -2.20 -5.80
C VAL A 256 -11.98 -1.29 -4.68
N THR A 257 -12.54 -1.40 -3.47
CA THR A 257 -12.11 -0.62 -2.31
C THR A 257 -10.63 -0.85 -1.98
N TYR A 258 -10.16 -2.11 -2.04
CA TYR A 258 -8.75 -2.42 -1.84
C TYR A 258 -7.85 -1.71 -2.87
N ILE A 259 -8.15 -1.85 -4.17
CA ILE A 259 -7.37 -1.23 -5.25
C ILE A 259 -7.34 0.30 -5.09
N VAL A 260 -8.51 0.91 -4.84
CA VAL A 260 -8.61 2.35 -4.60
C VAL A 260 -7.75 2.78 -3.42
N SER A 261 -7.78 2.03 -2.31
CA SER A 261 -7.00 2.35 -1.11
C SER A 261 -5.49 2.31 -1.34
N GLN A 262 -5.00 1.51 -2.29
CA GLN A 262 -3.59 1.48 -2.65
C GLN A 262 -3.17 2.68 -3.51
N LEU A 263 -4.04 3.13 -4.41
CA LEU A 263 -3.69 4.13 -5.42
C LEU A 263 -4.09 5.56 -5.04
N GLN A 264 -5.07 5.76 -4.15
CA GLN A 264 -5.70 7.07 -3.93
C GLN A 264 -4.77 8.23 -3.55
N GLY A 265 -3.66 7.98 -2.84
CA GLY A 265 -2.70 9.02 -2.43
C GLY A 265 -1.54 9.23 -3.41
N VAL A 266 -1.51 8.45 -4.49
CA VAL A 266 -0.46 8.52 -5.52
C VAL A 266 -0.91 9.45 -6.64
N GLY A 267 -0.05 10.32 -7.15
CA GLY A 267 -0.30 11.09 -8.37
C GLY A 267 0.30 10.37 -9.57
N LEU A 268 -0.52 9.67 -10.36
CA LEU A 268 -0.04 8.96 -11.56
C LEU A 268 0.40 9.94 -12.65
N LEU A 269 -0.16 11.15 -12.67
CA LEU A 269 0.17 12.21 -13.63
C LEU A 269 1.08 13.31 -13.05
N HIS A 270 1.59 13.10 -11.84
CA HIS A 270 2.47 14.07 -11.18
C HIS A 270 3.78 14.23 -11.98
N GLU A 271 4.28 15.46 -12.13
CA GLU A 271 5.48 15.75 -12.93
C GLU A 271 6.75 15.01 -12.48
N GLU A 272 6.88 14.79 -11.17
CA GLU A 272 7.96 13.99 -10.57
C GLU A 272 7.73 12.47 -10.59
N THR A 273 6.58 11.99 -11.09
CA THR A 273 6.37 10.55 -11.33
C THR A 273 7.14 10.18 -12.59
N ASN A 274 8.38 9.70 -12.40
CA ASN A 274 9.34 9.43 -13.47
C ASN A 274 9.09 8.11 -14.23
N THR A 275 7.85 7.65 -14.29
CA THR A 275 7.51 6.39 -14.95
C THR A 275 6.15 6.48 -15.64
N ASP A 276 5.95 5.66 -16.67
CA ASP A 276 4.65 5.49 -17.28
C ASP A 276 3.82 4.51 -16.43
N ALA A 277 2.84 5.04 -15.71
CA ALA A 277 1.96 4.25 -14.85
C ALA A 277 1.25 3.12 -15.62
N LEU A 278 0.87 3.34 -16.88
CA LEU A 278 0.21 2.32 -17.69
C LEU A 278 1.23 1.29 -18.16
N GLY A 279 2.37 1.72 -18.70
CA GLY A 279 3.46 0.83 -19.10
C GLY A 279 3.92 -0.09 -17.96
N ASP A 280 4.11 0.46 -16.76
CA ASP A 280 4.47 -0.30 -15.56
C ASP A 280 3.37 -1.28 -15.15
N ALA A 281 2.10 -0.86 -15.20
CA ALA A 281 0.98 -1.75 -14.90
C ALA A 281 0.93 -2.91 -15.89
N TYR A 282 1.09 -2.66 -17.19
CA TYR A 282 1.16 -3.70 -18.21
C TYR A 282 2.35 -4.65 -17.97
N GLU A 283 3.52 -4.12 -17.59
CA GLU A 283 4.68 -4.95 -17.30
C GLU A 283 4.44 -5.87 -16.09
N ILE A 284 3.79 -5.37 -15.04
CA ILE A 284 3.61 -6.13 -13.79
C ILE A 284 2.41 -7.05 -13.84
N PHE A 285 1.27 -6.61 -14.40
CA PHE A 285 0.03 -7.37 -14.37
C PHE A 285 -0.18 -8.28 -15.58
N LEU A 286 0.37 -7.95 -16.77
CA LEU A 286 0.22 -8.87 -17.89
C LEU A 286 1.25 -10.01 -17.84
N PRO A 287 0.80 -11.26 -18.01
CA PRO A 287 1.69 -12.39 -18.23
C PRO A 287 2.63 -12.19 -19.43
N SER A 288 3.86 -12.68 -19.30
CA SER A 288 4.92 -12.52 -20.33
C SER A 288 4.53 -13.08 -21.71
N ASN A 289 3.67 -14.09 -21.76
CA ASN A 289 3.16 -14.68 -23.00
C ASN A 289 2.14 -13.80 -23.74
N LEU A 290 1.47 -12.86 -23.06
CA LEU A 290 0.50 -11.94 -23.65
C LEU A 290 1.13 -10.59 -24.06
N LYS A 291 2.29 -10.24 -23.50
CA LYS A 291 3.02 -9.00 -23.86
C LYS A 291 3.39 -8.92 -25.34
N GLY A 292 3.58 -10.07 -26.01
CA GLY A 292 3.88 -10.13 -27.44
C GLY A 292 2.70 -9.79 -28.36
N GLU A 293 1.46 -10.00 -27.90
CA GLU A 293 0.23 -9.66 -28.66
C GLU A 293 -0.24 -8.23 -28.36
N SER A 294 -0.04 -7.74 -27.12
CA SER A 294 -0.42 -6.38 -26.71
C SER A 294 0.59 -5.29 -27.09
N GLY A 295 1.79 -5.64 -27.56
CA GLY A 295 2.82 -4.69 -27.99
C GLY A 295 2.47 -3.86 -29.23
N GLN A 296 1.32 -4.09 -29.86
CA GLN A 296 0.81 -3.30 -30.99
C GLN A 296 0.01 -2.05 -30.58
N PHE A 297 -0.34 -1.89 -29.30
CA PHE A 297 -1.27 -0.83 -28.89
C PHE A 297 -0.63 0.53 -28.62
N PHE A 298 0.70 0.64 -28.45
CA PHE A 298 1.33 1.94 -28.18
C PHE A 298 2.73 2.04 -28.77
N THR A 299 2.85 2.71 -29.91
CA THR A 299 4.09 3.42 -30.26
C THR A 299 3.85 4.88 -29.85
N PRO A 300 4.55 5.41 -28.83
CA PRO A 300 4.42 6.82 -28.48
C PRO A 300 4.83 7.70 -29.67
N ARG A 301 4.08 8.77 -29.95
CA ARG A 301 4.55 9.89 -30.79
C ARG A 301 5.06 11.01 -29.92
#